data_AF-A0A9E4IAB1-F1
#
_entry.id   AF-A0A9E4IAB1-F1
#
_cell.length_a   1.000
_cell.length_b   1.000
_cell.length_c   1.000
_cell.angle_alpha   90.00
_cell.angle_beta   90.00
_cell.angle_gamma   90.00
#
_symmetry.space_group_name_H-M   'P 1'
#
loop_
_entity.id
_entity.type
_entity.pdbx_description
1 polymer ?
#
loop_
_entity_poly.entity_id
_entity_poly.type
_entity_poly.pdbx_seq_one_letter_code
_entity_poly.pdbx_strand_id
1 'polypeptide(L)'
;MRRLLRDNELADAVEQDWATAALSPKRVVMLEFAVKLTVTPGAMNDADVEALRTAGFSDRDILDIVEVVGYYAYANRIADGLGLKTETWIPD
;
A
#
# COMPACT_ATOMS: atom_id res chain seq x y z
N MET A 1 -11.60 2.45 -0.95
CA MET A 1 -11.03 2.94 0.33
C MET A 1 -12.11 3.36 1.34
N ARG A 2 -12.92 4.38 1.02
CA ARG A 2 -13.90 5.03 1.92
C ARG A 2 -14.81 4.09 2.72
N ARG A 3 -15.46 3.12 2.06
CA ARG A 3 -16.37 2.16 2.72
C ARG A 3 -15.68 1.23 3.74
N LEU A 4 -14.39 0.94 3.53
CA LEU A 4 -13.62 0.04 4.39
C LEU A 4 -13.04 0.77 5.60
N LEU A 5 -12.55 2.01 5.39
CA LEU A 5 -12.01 2.83 6.48
C LEU A 5 -13.10 3.33 7.43
N ARG A 6 -14.34 3.49 6.95
CA ARG A 6 -15.46 4.14 7.68
C ARG A 6 -15.08 5.52 8.23
N ASP A 7 -14.10 6.14 7.58
CA ASP A 7 -13.51 7.43 7.91
C ASP A 7 -13.15 8.06 6.57
N ASN A 8 -14.04 8.94 6.10
CA ASN A 8 -13.90 9.55 4.77
C ASN A 8 -12.76 10.58 4.77
N GLU A 9 -12.55 11.31 5.87
CA GLU A 9 -11.48 12.29 5.98
C GLU A 9 -10.11 11.62 5.93
N LEU A 10 -9.94 10.50 6.65
CA LEU A 10 -8.71 9.72 6.58
C LEU A 10 -8.50 9.09 5.20
N ALA A 11 -9.58 8.63 4.54
CA ALA A 11 -9.49 8.10 3.19
C ALA A 11 -8.98 9.16 2.20
N ASP A 12 -9.56 10.36 2.27
CA ASP A 12 -9.20 11.48 1.38
C ASP A 12 -7.77 11.95 1.66
N ALA A 13 -7.35 12.01 2.92
CA ALA A 13 -5.98 12.35 3.30
C ALA A 13 -4.96 11.32 2.77
N VAL A 14 -5.26 10.03 2.89
CA VAL A 14 -4.39 8.96 2.37
C VAL A 14 -4.34 8.96 0.85
N GLU A 15 -5.46 9.25 0.18
CA GLU A 15 -5.52 9.38 -1.29
C GLU A 15 -4.70 10.57 -1.81
N GLN A 16 -4.64 11.68 -1.07
CA GLN A 16 -3.77 12.81 -1.43
C GLN A 16 -2.29 12.55 -1.14
N ASP A 17 -1.96 12.27 0.12
CA ASP A 17 -0.60 11.98 0.54
C ASP A 17 -0.62 11.24 1.89
N TRP A 18 -0.41 9.93 1.81
CA TRP A 18 -0.38 9.09 3.00
C TRP A 18 0.73 9.48 3.99
N ALA A 19 1.82 10.12 3.55
CA ALA A 19 2.94 10.50 4.41
C ALA A 19 2.59 11.68 5.34
N THR A 20 1.61 12.50 4.96
CA THR A 20 1.09 13.61 5.78
C THR A 20 -0.24 13.29 6.46
N ALA A 21 -0.89 12.18 6.08
CA ALA A 21 -2.10 11.71 6.74
C ALA A 21 -1.86 11.33 8.21
N ALA A 22 -2.86 11.56 9.07
CA ALA A 22 -2.81 11.27 10.51
C ALA A 22 -2.88 9.75 10.81
N LEU A 23 -1.91 8.99 10.33
CA LEU A 23 -1.80 7.55 10.49
C LEU A 23 -1.12 7.19 11.81
N SER A 24 -1.49 6.04 12.36
CA SER A 24 -0.75 5.49 13.49
C SER A 24 0.66 5.09 13.06
N PRO A 25 1.67 5.12 13.97
CA PRO A 25 3.03 4.71 13.64
C PRO A 25 3.10 3.32 13.00
N LYS A 26 2.25 2.39 13.46
CA LYS A 26 2.13 1.04 12.88
C LYS A 26 1.69 1.05 11.40
N ARG A 27 0.75 1.93 11.03
CA ARG A 27 0.28 2.08 9.64
C ARG A 27 1.32 2.77 8.76
N VAL A 28 2.07 3.73 9.30
CA VAL A 28 3.18 4.39 8.59
C VAL A 28 4.22 3.36 8.18
N VAL A 29 4.71 2.53 9.11
CA VAL A 29 5.72 1.49 8.83
C VAL A 29 5.22 0.48 7.78
N MET A 30 3.93 0.11 7.81
CA MET A 30 3.32 -0.75 6.79
C MET A 30 3.33 -0.10 5.40
N LEU A 31 3.04 1.19 5.30
CA LEU A 31 3.03 1.90 4.02
C LEU A 31 4.44 2.19 3.49
N GLU A 32 5.42 2.47 4.36
CA GLU A 32 6.82 2.57 3.98
C GLU A 32 7.32 1.27 3.35
N PHE A 33 6.98 0.12 3.96
CA PHE A 33 7.27 -1.20 3.38
C PHE A 33 6.61 -1.38 2.01
N ALA A 34 5.32 -1.05 1.89
CA ALA A 34 4.57 -1.16 0.64
C ALA A 34 5.17 -0.29 -0.48
N VAL A 35 5.58 0.93 -0.17
CA VAL A 35 6.24 1.85 -1.10
C VAL A 35 7.58 1.26 -1.56
N LYS A 36 8.42 0.79 -0.63
CA LYS A 36 9.71 0.19 -0.97
C LYS A 36 9.55 -1.04 -1.86
N LEU A 37 8.65 -1.95 -1.50
CA LEU A 37 8.38 -3.16 -2.29
C LEU A 37 7.81 -2.85 -3.68
N THR A 38 7.11 -1.72 -3.84
CA THR A 38 6.58 -1.28 -5.14
C THR A 38 7.65 -0.60 -6.01
N VAL A 39 8.42 0.32 -5.44
CA VAL A 39 9.33 1.21 -6.18
C VAL A 39 10.71 0.58 -6.36
N THR A 40 11.22 -0.10 -5.34
CA THR A 40 12.57 -0.71 -5.33
C THR A 40 12.55 -2.16 -4.82
N PRO A 41 11.74 -3.06 -5.43
CA PRO A 41 11.62 -4.45 -4.97
C PRO A 41 12.97 -5.19 -4.88
N GLY A 42 13.93 -4.87 -5.76
CA GLY A 42 15.27 -5.48 -5.74
C GLY A 42 16.16 -5.03 -4.57
N ALA A 43 15.77 -4.01 -3.82
CA ALA A 43 16.49 -3.51 -2.64
C ALA A 43 15.88 -3.99 -1.31
N MET A 44 14.84 -4.83 -1.37
CA MET A 44 14.23 -5.45 -0.20
C MET A 44 15.23 -6.36 0.51
N ASN A 45 15.19 -6.36 1.83
CA ASN A 45 16.02 -7.23 2.67
C ASN A 45 15.30 -7.57 3.98
N ASP A 46 15.91 -8.45 4.78
CA ASP A 46 15.31 -8.97 6.01
C ASP A 46 14.98 -7.88 7.05
N ALA A 47 15.70 -6.75 7.04
CA ALA A 47 15.45 -5.64 7.97
C ALA A 47 14.10 -4.94 7.70
N ASP A 48 13.61 -4.95 6.46
CA ASP A 48 12.30 -4.38 6.12
C ASP A 48 11.16 -5.20 6.75
N VAL A 49 11.31 -6.53 6.73
CA VAL A 49 10.38 -7.46 7.38
C VAL A 49 10.45 -7.31 8.90
N GLU A 50 11.66 -7.16 9.45
CA GLU A 50 11.86 -6.99 10.89
C GLU A 50 11.28 -5.67 11.41
N ALA A 51 11.29 -4.61 10.61
CA ALA A 51 10.61 -3.35 10.94
C ALA A 51 9.09 -3.55 11.11
N LEU A 52 8.45 -4.35 10.25
CA LEU A 52 7.04 -4.71 10.41
C LEU A 52 6.79 -5.50 11.70
N ARG A 53 7.65 -6.48 12.03
CA ARG A 53 7.54 -7.23 13.29
C ARG A 53 7.69 -6.34 14.51
N THR A 54 8.65 -5.42 14.48
CA THR A 54 8.89 -4.43 15.55
C THR A 54 7.69 -3.51 15.74
N ALA A 55 6.98 -3.16 14.65
CA ALA A 55 5.72 -2.41 14.69
C ALA A 55 4.52 -3.27 15.19
N GLY A 56 4.74 -4.54 15.52
CA GLY A 56 3.75 -5.45 16.10
C GLY A 56 2.88 -6.16 15.08
N PHE A 57 3.33 -6.34 13.83
CA PHE A 57 2.69 -7.24 12.88
C PHE A 57 3.15 -8.68 13.10
N SER A 58 2.22 -9.62 13.03
CA SER A 58 2.54 -11.06 13.00
C SER A 58 3.07 -11.47 11.62
N ASP A 59 3.75 -12.62 11.52
CA ASP A 59 4.17 -13.15 10.22
C ASP A 59 2.98 -13.37 9.26
N ARG A 60 1.80 -13.67 9.81
CA ARG A 60 0.57 -13.76 9.01
C ARG A 60 0.17 -12.40 8.43
N ASP A 61 0.19 -11.35 9.25
CA ASP A 61 -0.12 -9.99 8.78
C ASP A 61 0.90 -9.52 7.73
N ILE A 62 2.18 -9.86 7.92
CA ILE A 62 3.25 -9.52 6.98
C ILE A 62 3.02 -10.22 5.63
N LEU A 63 2.66 -11.50 5.65
CA LEU A 63 2.28 -12.21 4.43
C LEU A 63 1.10 -11.52 3.73
N ASP A 64 0.05 -11.18 4.47
CA ASP A 64 -1.11 -10.48 3.92
C ASP A 64 -0.72 -9.12 3.31
N ILE A 65 0.17 -8.35 3.95
CA ILE A 65 0.72 -7.09 3.41
C ILE A 65 1.45 -7.34 2.08
N VAL A 66 2.37 -8.32 2.04
CA VAL A 66 3.15 -8.65 0.84
C VAL A 66 2.25 -9.11 -0.31
N GLU A 67 1.26 -9.95 -0.03
CA GLU A 67 0.31 -10.45 -1.03
C GLU A 67 -0.50 -9.31 -1.65
N VAL A 68 -1.02 -8.38 -0.83
CA VAL A 68 -1.79 -7.23 -1.32
C VAL A 68 -0.91 -6.31 -2.18
N VAL A 69 0.29 -5.97 -1.70
CA VAL A 69 1.22 -5.11 -2.46
C VAL A 69 1.62 -5.78 -3.78
N GLY A 70 1.96 -7.06 -3.75
CA GLY A 70 2.33 -7.83 -4.93
C GLY A 70 1.20 -7.94 -5.95
N TYR A 71 -0.03 -8.19 -5.50
CA TYR A 71 -1.20 -8.26 -6.36
C TYR A 71 -1.46 -6.95 -7.11
N TYR A 72 -1.46 -5.81 -6.41
CA TYR A 72 -1.65 -4.51 -7.05
C TYR A 72 -0.49 -4.17 -7.99
N ALA A 73 0.74 -4.47 -7.61
CA ALA A 73 1.88 -4.27 -8.50
C ALA A 73 1.79 -5.14 -9.78
N TYR A 74 1.27 -6.36 -9.70
CA TYR A 74 1.00 -7.20 -10.87
C TYR A 74 -0.11 -6.60 -11.74
N ALA A 75 -1.27 -6.28 -11.15
CA ALA A 75 -2.42 -5.75 -11.86
C ALA A 75 -2.11 -4.42 -12.56
N ASN A 76 -1.41 -3.50 -11.87
CA ASN A 76 -1.00 -2.21 -12.43
C ASN A 76 -0.08 -2.40 -13.64
N ARG A 77 0.88 -3.34 -13.58
CA ARG A 77 1.76 -3.62 -14.74
C ARG A 77 0.99 -4.13 -15.96
N ILE A 78 -0.06 -4.92 -15.76
CA ILE A 78 -0.93 -5.35 -16.87
C ILE A 78 -1.70 -4.17 -17.44
N ALA A 79 -2.32 -3.35 -16.58
CA ALA A 79 -3.09 -2.20 -17.02
C ALA A 79 -2.23 -1.17 -17.75
N ASP A 80 -1.12 -0.77 -17.15
CA ASP A 80 -0.19 0.21 -17.71
C ASP A 80 0.49 -0.33 -18.97
N GLY A 81 0.93 -1.59 -18.95
CA GLY A 81 1.58 -2.24 -20.09
C GLY A 81 0.69 -2.39 -21.32
N LEU A 82 -0.62 -2.49 -21.12
CA LEU A 82 -1.63 -2.53 -22.20
C LEU A 82 -2.21 -1.15 -22.53
N GLY A 83 -1.89 -0.11 -21.76
CA GLY A 83 -2.45 1.23 -21.93
C GLY A 83 -3.95 1.30 -21.65
N LEU A 84 -4.44 0.55 -20.66
CA LEU A 84 -5.84 0.61 -20.24
C LEU A 84 -6.17 2.02 -19.73
N LYS A 85 -7.34 2.52 -20.12
CA LYS A 85 -7.88 3.80 -19.64
C LYS A 85 -8.95 3.55 -18.59
N THR A 86 -9.16 4.53 -17.73
CA THR A 86 -10.32 4.54 -16.83
C THR A 86 -11.61 4.45 -17.64
N GLU A 87 -12.56 3.69 -17.11
CA GLU A 87 -13.89 3.59 -17.69
C GLU A 87 -14.63 4.91 -17.59
N THR A 88 -15.50 5.21 -18.55
CA THR A 88 -16.20 6.51 -18.68
C THR A 88 -17.13 6.87 -17.50
N TRP A 89 -17.42 5.90 -16.62
CA TRP A 89 -18.25 6.10 -15.44
C TRP A 89 -17.43 6.33 -14.16
N ILE A 90 -16.10 6.22 -14.22
CA ILE A 90 -15.20 6.57 -13.13
C ILE A 90 -14.81 8.05 -13.34
N PRO A 91 -15.22 8.96 -12.44
CA PRO A 91 -14.83 10.36 -12.55
C PRO A 91 -13.31 10.53 -12.41
N ASP A 92 -12.76 11.52 -13.12
CA ASP A 92 -11.36 11.94 -13.01
C ASP A 92 -11.00 12.46 -11.61
#